data_AF-A0A2L0F7P1-F1
#
_entry.id   AF-A0A2L0F7P1-F1
#
_cell.length_a   1.000
_cell.length_b   1.000
_cell.length_c   1.000
_cell.angle_alpha   90.00
_cell.angle_beta   90.00
_cell.angle_gamma   90.00
#
_symmetry.space_group_name_H-M   'P 1'
#
loop_
_entity.id
_entity.type
_entity.pdbx_description
1 polymer ?
#
loop_
_entity_poly.entity_id
_entity_poly.type
_entity_poly.pdbx_seq_one_letter_code
_entity_poly.pdbx_strand_id
1 'polypeptide(L)'
;MHEKDEVAARLIAWHFRIEPELRAVYRIIATDENAAGEPIKLLEVNAASVETGRVVPFAFGAAGDITYPSVVAEVTPAEMDAIRQRKIPLPAGWSLETAREFLRPRDAGAA
;
A
#
# COMPACT_ATOMS: atom_id res chain seq x y z
N MET A 1 3.18 -19.84 -4.08
CA MET A 1 2.70 -18.44 -4.10
C MET A 1 1.24 -18.51 -3.65
N HIS A 2 0.84 -17.75 -2.63
CA HIS A 2 -0.54 -17.84 -2.11
C HIS A 2 -1.46 -16.96 -2.98
N GLU A 3 -2.71 -17.37 -3.20
CA GLU A 3 -3.69 -16.66 -4.04
C GLU A 3 -3.81 -15.17 -3.69
N LYS A 4 -3.83 -14.85 -2.39
CA LYS A 4 -3.89 -13.48 -1.88
C LYS A 4 -2.67 -12.63 -2.30
N ASP A 5 -1.50 -13.24 -2.48
CA ASP A 5 -0.32 -12.54 -2.98
C ASP A 5 -0.49 -12.11 -4.45
N GLU A 6 -1.13 -12.95 -5.26
CA GLU A 6 -1.42 -12.66 -6.67
C GLU A 6 -2.45 -11.54 -6.79
N VAL A 7 -3.50 -11.59 -5.97
CA VAL A 7 -4.51 -10.52 -5.91
C VAL A 7 -3.89 -9.20 -5.45
N ALA A 8 -3.03 -9.23 -4.43
CA ALA A 8 -2.32 -8.04 -3.97
C ALA A 8 -1.40 -7.47 -5.05
N ALA A 9 -0.68 -8.32 -5.80
CA ALA A 9 0.17 -7.86 -6.90
C ALA A 9 -0.65 -7.18 -8.01
N ARG A 10 -1.83 -7.71 -8.35
CA ARG A 10 -2.75 -7.09 -9.31
C ARG A 10 -3.27 -5.73 -8.81
N LEU A 11 -3.65 -5.66 -7.53
CA LEU A 11 -4.10 -4.42 -6.90
C LEU A 11 -3.02 -3.33 -6.93
N ILE A 12 -1.77 -3.69 -6.57
CA ILE A 12 -0.62 -2.77 -6.57
C ILE A 12 -0.32 -2.29 -8.00
N ALA A 13 -0.31 -3.20 -8.98
CA ALA A 13 -0.10 -2.86 -10.37
C ALA A 13 -1.19 -1.91 -10.91
N TRP A 14 -2.43 -2.07 -10.45
CA TRP A 14 -3.52 -1.17 -10.81
C TRP A 14 -3.32 0.23 -10.26
N HIS A 15 -2.97 0.40 -8.97
CA HIS A 15 -2.67 1.71 -8.37
C HIS A 15 -1.54 2.43 -9.12
N PHE A 16 -0.43 1.75 -9.40
CA PHE A 16 0.67 2.33 -10.19
C PHE A 16 0.26 2.80 -11.58
N ARG A 17 -0.72 2.13 -12.21
CA ARG A 17 -1.24 2.46 -13.53
C ARG A 17 -2.14 3.69 -13.51
N ILE A 18 -2.98 3.85 -12.49
CA ILE A 18 -4.00 4.91 -12.46
C ILE A 18 -3.51 6.19 -11.77
N GLU A 19 -2.55 6.09 -10.86
CA GLU A 19 -2.02 7.22 -10.12
C GLU A 19 -0.63 7.56 -10.63
N PRO A 20 -0.43 8.61 -11.43
CA PRO A 20 0.86 8.95 -12.04
C PRO A 20 1.88 9.53 -11.06
N GLU A 21 1.48 9.89 -9.84
CA GLU A 21 2.37 10.45 -8.81
C GLU A 21 2.69 9.46 -7.68
N LEU A 22 2.13 8.23 -7.72
CA LEU A 22 2.44 7.13 -6.82
C LEU A 22 3.89 6.63 -6.97
N ARG A 23 4.73 6.91 -5.98
CA ARG A 23 6.18 6.59 -6.00
C ARG A 23 6.48 5.19 -5.52
N ALA A 24 5.78 4.75 -4.47
CA ALA A 24 5.97 3.45 -3.87
C ALA A 24 4.68 2.96 -3.21
N VAL A 25 4.55 1.63 -3.09
CA VAL A 25 3.51 0.97 -2.30
C VAL A 25 4.19 0.02 -1.32
N TYR A 26 3.82 0.10 -0.05
CA TYR A 26 4.25 -0.83 0.98
C TYR A 26 3.08 -1.75 1.31
N ARG A 27 3.18 -3.02 0.94
CA ARG A 27 2.21 -4.02 1.38
C ARG A 27 2.57 -4.48 2.78
N ILE A 28 1.71 -4.20 3.74
CA ILE A 28 1.88 -4.63 5.13
C ILE A 28 1.40 -6.07 5.27
N ILE A 29 2.28 -6.98 5.69
CA ILE A 29 1.93 -8.39 5.92
C ILE A 29 1.55 -8.58 7.38
N ALA A 30 0.34 -9.11 7.62
CA ALA A 30 -0.13 -9.44 8.97
C ALA A 30 0.52 -10.73 9.50
N THR A 31 0.48 -10.93 10.81
CA THR A 31 0.88 -12.21 11.43
C THR A 31 0.05 -13.38 10.91
N ASP A 32 -1.24 -13.17 10.69
CA ASP A 32 -2.17 -14.15 10.10
C ASP A 32 -2.72 -13.64 8.76
N GLU A 33 -1.81 -13.38 7.81
CA GLU A 33 -2.14 -12.84 6.48
C GLU A 33 -3.13 -13.73 5.69
N ASN A 34 -3.18 -15.03 6.00
CA ASN A 34 -4.02 -16.01 5.31
C ASN A 34 -5.42 -16.15 5.93
N ALA A 35 -5.72 -15.47 7.04
CA ALA A 35 -7.07 -15.47 7.59
C ALA A 35 -8.06 -14.89 6.57
N ALA A 36 -9.21 -15.54 6.41
CA ALA A 36 -10.22 -15.16 5.41
C ALA A 36 -10.75 -13.72 5.59
N GLY A 37 -10.71 -13.19 6.82
CA GLY A 37 -11.12 -11.82 7.13
C GLY A 37 -9.99 -10.80 7.10
N GLU A 38 -8.73 -11.21 6.91
CA GLU A 38 -7.60 -10.29 6.89
C GLU A 38 -7.59 -9.55 5.54
N PRO A 39 -7.63 -8.20 5.51
CA PRO A 39 -7.58 -7.46 4.27
C PRO A 39 -6.17 -7.39 3.69
N ILE A 40 -6.07 -7.03 2.40
CA ILE A 40 -4.82 -6.58 1.80
C ILE A 40 -4.54 -5.15 2.30
N LYS A 41 -3.43 -4.94 3.01
CA LYS A 41 -3.07 -3.63 3.58
C LYS A 41 -1.98 -2.96 2.76
N LEU A 42 -2.27 -1.78 2.22
CA LEU A 42 -1.35 -0.99 1.40
C LEU A 42 -1.11 0.39 2.03
N LEU A 43 0.15 0.76 2.21
CA LEU A 43 0.57 2.14 2.48
C LEU A 43 1.17 2.71 1.19
N GLU A 44 0.56 3.75 0.67
CA GLU A 44 0.86 4.32 -0.65
C GLU A 44 1.58 5.65 -0.48
N VAL A 45 2.75 5.77 -1.11
CA VAL A 45 3.53 7.00 -1.10
C VAL A 45 3.25 7.74 -2.39
N ASN A 46 2.37 8.73 -2.34
CA ASN A 46 1.91 9.46 -3.52
C ASN A 46 2.23 10.96 -3.37
N ALA A 47 2.94 11.51 -4.36
CA ALA A 47 3.36 12.91 -4.35
C ALA A 47 2.21 13.90 -4.64
N ALA A 48 1.07 13.41 -5.14
CA ALA A 48 -0.14 14.20 -5.33
C ALA A 48 -1.06 14.23 -4.10
N SER A 49 -0.81 13.41 -3.07
CA SER A 49 -1.63 13.38 -1.85
C SER A 49 -1.41 14.62 -0.99
N VAL A 50 -2.41 14.94 -0.17
CA VAL A 50 -2.36 16.08 0.76
C VAL A 50 -1.73 15.62 2.06
N GLU A 51 -0.68 16.31 2.50
CA GLU A 51 -0.07 16.07 3.81
C GLU A 51 -1.06 16.40 4.93
N THR A 52 -1.32 15.43 5.81
CA THR A 52 -2.24 15.59 6.95
C THR A 52 -1.54 15.43 8.30
N GLY A 53 -0.30 14.94 8.30
CA GLY A 53 0.46 14.57 9.49
C GLY A 53 -0.08 13.30 10.17
N ARG A 54 -0.96 12.55 9.50
CA ARG A 54 -1.59 11.33 10.03
C ARG A 54 -1.76 10.29 8.92
N VAL A 55 -1.59 9.02 9.26
CA VAL A 55 -1.93 7.91 8.36
C VAL A 55 -3.38 7.52 8.61
N VAL A 56 -4.27 7.84 7.67
CA VAL A 56 -5.71 7.56 7.79
C VAL A 56 -6.10 6.46 6.80
N PRO A 57 -6.35 5.24 7.28
CA PRO A 57 -6.74 4.15 6.39
C PRO A 57 -8.21 4.26 5.96
N PHE A 58 -8.48 3.86 4.74
CA PHE A 58 -9.82 3.69 4.19
C PHE A 58 -9.98 2.27 3.63
N ALA A 59 -11.16 1.70 3.81
CA ALA A 59 -11.45 0.30 3.51
C ALA A 59 -12.29 0.15 2.24
N PHE A 60 -11.94 -0.85 1.43
CA PHE A 60 -12.69 -1.27 0.26
C PHE A 60 -13.14 -2.72 0.44
N GLY A 61 -14.38 -3.00 0.05
CA GLY A 61 -14.86 -4.37 -0.07
C GLY A 61 -14.19 -5.10 -1.23
N ALA A 62 -14.19 -6.43 -1.17
CA ALA A 62 -13.81 -7.25 -2.32
C ALA A 62 -14.74 -6.94 -3.51
N ALA A 63 -14.18 -6.75 -4.70
CA ALA A 63 -14.93 -6.41 -5.90
C ALA A 63 -14.23 -6.88 -7.18
N GLY A 64 -15.01 -7.47 -8.09
CA GLY A 64 -14.53 -7.95 -9.38
C GLY A 64 -13.35 -8.93 -9.23
N ASP A 65 -12.22 -8.57 -9.82
CA ASP A 65 -10.98 -9.33 -9.80
C ASP A 65 -10.19 -9.25 -8.48
N ILE A 66 -10.57 -8.33 -7.58
CA ILE A 66 -9.97 -8.16 -6.26
C ILE A 66 -10.83 -8.91 -5.25
N THR A 67 -10.52 -10.19 -5.06
CA THR A 67 -11.34 -11.14 -4.28
C THR A 67 -11.20 -11.02 -2.77
N TYR A 68 -10.31 -10.16 -2.29
CA TYR A 68 -10.07 -9.88 -0.87
C TYR A 68 -10.42 -8.42 -0.56
N PRO A 69 -10.96 -8.10 0.63
CA PRO A 69 -11.09 -6.72 1.05
C PRO A 69 -9.69 -6.07 1.13
N SER A 70 -9.62 -4.76 0.93
CA SER A 70 -8.37 -4.01 1.05
C SER A 70 -8.52 -2.82 1.97
N VAL A 71 -7.42 -2.45 2.61
CA VAL A 71 -7.31 -1.24 3.41
C VAL A 71 -6.10 -0.48 2.89
N VAL A 72 -6.33 0.74 2.43
CA VAL A 72 -5.32 1.59 1.82
C VAL A 72 -5.15 2.84 2.68
N ALA A 73 -3.93 3.33 2.81
CA ALA A 73 -3.66 4.64 3.36
C ALA A 73 -2.64 5.34 2.46
N GLU A 74 -2.88 6.61 2.15
CA GLU A 74 -1.98 7.43 1.35
C GLU A 74 -1.18 8.37 2.24
N VAL A 75 0.08 8.58 1.89
CA VAL A 75 1.00 9.50 2.55
C VAL A 75 1.87 10.20 1.51
N THR A 76 2.29 11.43 1.82
CA THR A 76 3.32 12.09 1.01
C THR A 76 4.70 11.44 1.21
N PRO A 77 5.68 11.70 0.32
CA PRO A 77 7.06 11.30 0.58
C PRO A 77 7.61 11.83 1.92
N ALA A 78 7.26 13.06 2.29
CA ALA A 78 7.69 13.67 3.55
C ALA A 78 7.06 12.97 4.78
N GLU A 79 5.79 12.59 4.70
CA GLU A 79 5.12 11.79 5.72
C GLU A 79 5.73 10.39 5.83
N MET A 80 6.10 9.77 4.71
CA MET A 80 6.82 8.49 4.74
C MET A 80 8.18 8.60 5.45
N ASP A 81 8.94 9.67 5.21
CA ASP A 81 10.17 9.94 5.96
C ASP A 81 9.91 10.16 7.46
N ALA A 82 8.81 10.85 7.80
CA ALA A 82 8.40 11.02 9.19
C ALA A 82 7.98 9.69 9.85
N ILE A 83 7.31 8.79 9.13
CA ILE A 83 6.97 7.43 9.58
C ILE A 83 8.24 6.62 9.85
N ARG A 84 9.21 6.64 8.93
CA ARG A 84 10.52 5.97 9.11
C ARG A 84 11.26 6.49 10.35
N GLN A 85 11.14 7.77 10.63
CA GLN A 85 11.70 8.42 11.82
C GLN A 85 10.82 8.23 13.09
N ARG A 86 9.73 7.47 13.00
CA ARG A 86 8.76 7.23 14.08
C ARG A 86 8.09 8.51 14.63
N LYS A 87 8.03 9.57 13.82
CA LYS A 87 7.37 10.84 14.16
C LYS A 87 5.87 10.81 13.86
N ILE A 88 5.47 10.05 12.83
CA ILE A 88 4.07 9.76 12.53
C ILE A 88 3.85 8.27 12.84
N PRO A 89 2.92 7.93 13.76
CA PRO A 89 2.61 6.54 14.05
C PRO A 89 1.83 5.91 12.90
N LEU A 90 2.10 4.64 12.64
CA LEU A 90 1.26 3.82 11.76
C LEU A 90 -0.01 3.37 12.50
N PRO A 91 -1.07 3.00 11.76
CA PRO A 91 -2.27 2.39 12.34
C PRO A 91 -1.94 1.12 13.15
N ALA A 92 -2.81 0.78 14.08
CA ALA A 92 -2.65 -0.44 14.87
C ALA A 92 -2.53 -1.68 13.97
N GLY A 93 -1.54 -2.53 14.23
CA GLY A 93 -1.26 -3.72 13.43
C GLY A 93 -0.53 -3.46 12.10
N TRP A 94 -0.10 -2.22 11.83
CA TRP A 94 0.75 -1.89 10.69
C TRP A 94 2.20 -1.72 11.12
N SER A 95 3.13 -2.33 10.37
CA SER A 95 4.57 -2.19 10.59
C SER A 95 5.32 -2.19 9.27
N LEU A 96 6.30 -1.29 9.13
CA LEU A 96 7.24 -1.31 7.99
C LEU A 96 8.21 -2.50 8.06
N GLU A 97 8.39 -3.11 9.23
CA GLU A 97 9.29 -4.26 9.40
C GLU A 97 8.76 -5.52 8.74
N THR A 98 7.42 -5.66 8.66
CA THR A 98 6.75 -6.76 7.97
C THR A 98 6.32 -6.37 6.56
N ALA A 99 6.62 -5.15 6.12
CA ALA A 99 6.18 -4.64 4.84
C ALA A 99 7.06 -5.13 3.69
N ARG A 100 6.43 -5.33 2.53
CA ARG A 100 7.14 -5.47 1.26
C ARG A 100 6.99 -4.18 0.46
N GLU A 101 8.11 -3.60 0.06
CA GLU A 101 8.15 -2.39 -0.76
C GLU A 101 8.07 -2.74 -2.24
N PHE A 102 7.21 -2.01 -2.95
CA PHE A 102 7.08 -2.01 -4.38
C PHE A 102 7.35 -0.59 -4.87
N LEU A 103 8.32 -0.43 -5.75
CA LEU A 103 8.62 0.86 -6.37
C LEU A 103 7.85 0.95 -7.69
N ARG A 104 7.51 2.17 -8.10
CA ARG A 104 6.98 2.36 -9.46
C ARG A 104 7.97 1.73 -10.46
N PRO A 105 7.50 0.84 -11.36
CA PRO A 105 8.32 0.36 -12.46
C PRO A 105 8.82 1.57 -13.25
N ARG A 106 10.15 1.71 -13.42
CA ARG A 106 10.65 2.65 -14.43
C ARG A 106 10.02 2.23 -15.75
N ASP A 107 9.35 3.16 -16.43
CA ASP A 107 9.15 3.02 -17.86
C ASP A 107 10.51 2.64 -18.45
N ALA A 108 10.60 1.42 -18.98
CA ALA A 108 11.71 1.07 -19.85
C ALA A 108 11.57 1.99 -21.05
N GLY A 109 12.26 3.13 -20.97
CA GLY A 109 12.12 4.23 -21.90
C GLY A 109 12.19 3.72 -23.34
N ALA A 110 11.25 4.23 -24.14
CA ALA A 110 11.44 4.60 -25.54
C ALA A 110 12.87 4.35 -26.04
N ALA A 111 12.99 3.32 -26.89
CA ALA A 111 14.08 3.21 -27.86
C ALA A 111 13.78 4.09 -29.07
#